data_AF-A0A2I0NXC8-F1
#
_entry.id   AF-A0A2I0NXC8-F1
#
_cell.length_a   1.000
_cell.length_b   1.000
_cell.length_c   1.000
_cell.angle_alpha   90.00
_cell.angle_beta   90.00
_cell.angle_gamma   90.00
#
_symmetry.space_group_name_H-M   'P 1'
#
loop_
_entity.id
_entity.type
_entity.pdbx_description
1 polymer ?
#
loop_
_entity_poly.entity_id
_entity_poly.type
_entity_poly.pdbx_seq_one_letter_code
_entity_poly.pdbx_strand_id
1 'polypeptide(L)' 'MVGIISYGAYIPRYRIKVEEIARVWGANGAEISKGLGVFEKSLPDMDEDTITISVEATRAAMARRD' A
#
# COMPACT_ATOMS: atom_id res chain seq x y z
N MET A 1 9.99 -28.35 -12.65
CA MET A 1 10.68 -27.07 -12.34
C MET A 1 9.86 -26.36 -11.27
N VAL A 2 10.50 -25.78 -10.25
CA VAL A 2 9.81 -25.13 -9.12
C VAL A 2 10.14 -23.64 -9.14
N GLY A 3 9.13 -22.78 -9.07
CA GLY A 3 9.29 -21.33 -9.10
C GLY A 3 7.98 -20.59 -8.86
N ILE A 4 8.06 -19.28 -8.62
CA ILE A 4 6.89 -18.41 -8.51
C ILE A 4 6.31 -18.24 -9.92
N ILE A 5 5.10 -18.78 -10.13
CA ILE A 5 4.43 -18.77 -11.43
C ILE A 5 3.35 -17.67 -11.57
N SER A 6 3.16 -16.81 -10.55
CA SER A 6 2.29 -15.60 -10.55
C SER A 6 2.35 -14.92 -9.19
N TYR A 7 1.94 -13.66 -9.16
CA TYR A 7 1.75 -12.84 -7.99
C TYR A 7 0.51 -11.94 -8.16
N GLY A 8 -0.03 -11.49 -7.04
CA GLY A 8 -1.11 -10.51 -7.01
C GLY A 8 -0.89 -9.55 -5.87
N ALA A 9 -1.55 -8.41 -5.98
CA ALA A 9 -1.39 -7.31 -5.04
C ALA A 9 -2.73 -6.60 -4.90
N TYR A 10 -2.97 -6.12 -3.69
CA TYR A 10 -4.06 -5.22 -3.36
C TYR A 10 -3.46 -4.05 -2.58
N ILE A 11 -3.82 -2.83 -2.95
CA ILE A 11 -3.37 -1.62 -2.26
C ILE A 11 -4.63 -0.83 -1.89
N PRO A 12 -4.81 -0.50 -0.60
CA PRO A 12 -5.97 0.26 -0.17
C PRO A 12 -6.16 1.57 -0.93
N ARG A 13 -7.42 1.96 -1.11
CA ARG A 13 -7.79 3.12 -1.93
C ARG A 13 -7.36 4.44 -1.30
N TYR A 14 -7.54 4.61 0.00
CA TYR A 14 -7.27 5.88 0.68
C TYR A 14 -5.78 6.09 0.92
N ARG A 15 -5.37 7.35 0.90
CA ARG A 15 -3.97 7.76 1.02
C ARG A 15 -3.84 9.04 1.81
N ILE A 16 -2.73 9.15 2.55
CA ILE A 16 -2.33 10.37 3.25
C ILE A 16 -0.93 10.75 2.79
N LYS A 17 -0.72 12.05 2.53
CA LYS A 17 0.58 12.60 2.15
C LYS A 17 1.55 12.53 3.33
N VAL A 18 2.83 12.27 3.06
CA VAL A 18 3.86 12.28 4.10
C VAL A 18 3.98 13.67 4.74
N GLU A 19 3.77 14.72 3.95
CA GLU A 19 3.76 16.10 4.45
C GLU A 19 2.61 16.37 5.43
N GLU A 20 1.46 15.73 5.22
CA GLU A 20 0.31 15.88 6.12
C GLU A 20 0.52 15.15 7.44
N ILE A 21 1.11 13.94 7.39
CA ILE A 21 1.57 13.24 8.61
C ILE A 21 2.57 14.15 9.34
N ALA A 22 3.63 14.61 8.66
CA ALA A 22 4.67 15.43 9.27
C ALA A 22 4.13 16.72 9.89
N ARG A 23 3.15 17.37 9.25
CA ARG A 23 2.46 18.57 9.77
C ARG A 23 1.82 18.31 11.13
N VAL A 24 1.13 17.18 11.32
CA VAL A 24 0.49 16.81 12.59
C VAL A 24 1.53 16.55 13.69
N TRP A 25 2.70 16.05 13.32
CA TRP A 25 3.82 15.78 14.23
C TRP A 25 4.80 16.95 14.39
N GLY A 26 4.51 18.13 13.82
CA GLY A 26 5.36 19.33 13.94
C GLY A 26 6.72 19.20 13.23
N ALA A 27 6.82 18.36 12.20
CA ALA A 27 8.05 18.07 11.48
C ALA A 27 8.05 18.63 10.04
N ASN A 28 9.25 18.72 9.42
CA ASN A 28 9.40 19.15 8.04
C ASN A 28 9.03 18.02 7.06
N GLY A 29 7.82 18.09 6.53
CA GLY A 29 7.30 17.09 5.58
C GLY A 29 8.14 16.93 4.32
N ALA A 30 8.67 18.02 3.75
CA ALA A 30 9.46 17.96 2.52
C ALA A 30 10.80 17.25 2.73
N GLU A 31 11.43 17.47 3.88
CA GLU A 31 12.66 16.78 4.27
C GLU A 31 12.42 15.29 4.49
N ILE A 32 11.36 14.92 5.22
CA ILE A 32 11.01 13.52 5.49
C ILE A 32 10.63 12.78 4.20
N SER A 33 9.78 13.38 3.38
CA SER A 33 9.34 12.84 2.08
C SER A 33 10.54 12.55 1.18
N LYS A 34 11.48 13.50 1.09
CA LYS A 34 12.73 13.35 0.33
C LYS A 34 13.69 12.33 0.95
N GLY A 35 13.84 12.32 2.26
CA GLY A 35 14.75 11.42 2.99
C GLY A 35 14.32 9.95 2.93
N LEU A 36 13.00 9.69 2.95
CA LEU A 36 12.44 8.34 2.84
C LEU A 36 12.20 7.90 1.39
N GLY A 37 12.09 8.84 0.45
CA GLY A 37 11.62 8.56 -0.92
C GLY A 37 10.14 8.13 -0.94
N VAL A 38 9.36 8.55 0.07
CA VAL A 38 7.95 8.21 0.23
C VAL A 38 7.13 9.50 0.16
N PHE A 39 6.21 9.57 -0.80
CA PHE A 39 5.37 10.75 -1.01
C PHE A 39 4.02 10.64 -0.30
N GLU A 40 3.50 9.41 -0.17
CA GLU A 40 2.21 9.13 0.45
C GLU A 40 2.18 7.70 1.00
N LYS A 41 1.28 7.47 1.96
CA LYS A 41 1.02 6.14 2.55
C LYS A 41 -0.44 5.77 2.32
N SER A 42 -0.66 4.53 1.86
CA SER A 42 -2.01 3.94 1.79
C SER A 42 -2.58 3.69 3.19
N LEU A 43 -3.88 3.91 3.36
CA LEU A 43 -4.61 3.66 4.59
C LEU A 43 -5.79 2.72 4.27
N PRO A 44 -5.93 1.61 5.00
CA PRO A 44 -7.14 0.79 4.91
C PRO A 44 -8.38 1.54 5.41
N ASP A 45 -9.51 1.35 4.73
CA ASP A 45 -10.84 1.67 5.26
C ASP A 45 -11.29 0.64 6.31
N MET A 46 -12.46 0.88 6.91
CA MET A 46 -13.06 0.02 7.92
C MET A 46 -13.21 -1.45 7.45
N ASP A 47 -13.50 -1.67 6.17
CA ASP A 47 -13.70 -3.00 5.57
C ASP A 47 -12.44 -3.58 4.88
N GLU A 48 -11.27 -2.93 5.02
CA GLU A 48 -10.01 -3.38 4.39
C GLU A 48 -9.07 -4.05 5.41
N ASP A 49 -9.47 -5.18 5.96
CA ASP A 49 -8.66 -5.96 6.90
C ASP A 49 -7.64 -6.90 6.21
N THR A 50 -6.83 -7.60 7.00
CA THR A 50 -5.83 -8.55 6.50
C THR A 50 -6.45 -9.64 5.63
N ILE A 51 -7.64 -10.13 5.98
CA ILE A 51 -8.33 -11.20 5.23
C ILE A 51 -8.73 -10.67 3.86
N THR A 52 -9.36 -9.50 3.83
CA THR A 52 -9.82 -8.82 2.62
C THR A 52 -8.64 -8.56 1.67
N ILE A 53 -7.58 -7.93 2.17
CA ILE A 53 -6.37 -7.62 1.37
C ILE A 53 -5.75 -8.91 0.80
N SER A 54 -5.66 -9.98 1.60
CA SER A 54 -5.05 -11.24 1.18
C SER A 54 -5.88 -11.97 0.11
N VAL A 55 -7.20 -12.01 0.29
CA VAL A 55 -8.12 -12.66 -0.65
C VAL A 55 -8.14 -11.91 -1.98
N GLU A 56 -8.25 -10.58 -1.95
CA GLU A 56 -8.26 -9.77 -3.17
C GLU A 56 -6.93 -9.84 -3.93
N ALA A 57 -5.79 -9.80 -3.22
CA ALA A 57 -4.49 -10.02 -3.84
C ALA A 57 -4.40 -11.41 -4.49
N THR A 58 -4.92 -12.46 -3.84
CA THR A 58 -4.94 -13.82 -4.39
C THR A 58 -5.82 -13.92 -5.63
N ARG A 59 -7.03 -13.35 -5.61
CA ARG A 59 -7.93 -13.28 -6.77
C ARG A 59 -7.25 -12.57 -7.95
N ALA A 60 -6.55 -11.47 -7.71
CA ALA A 60 -5.78 -10.77 -8.72
C ALA A 60 -4.59 -11.60 -9.27
N ALA A 61 -3.97 -12.45 -8.45
CA ALA A 61 -2.91 -13.37 -8.89
C ALA A 61 -3.48 -14.46 -9.82
N MET A 62 -4.64 -15.01 -9.46
CA MET A 62 -5.31 -16.07 -10.22
C MET A 62 -5.85 -15.56 -11.55
N ALA A 63 -6.42 -14.34 -11.59
CA ALA A 63 -6.94 -13.74 -12.82
C ALA A 63 -5.86 -13.41 -13.88
N ARG A 64 -4.58 -13.41 -13.50
CA ARG A 64 -3.44 -13.15 -14.40
C ARG A 64 -2.72 -14.41 -14.85
N ARG A 65 -3.21 -15.59 -14.45
CA ARG A 65 -2.51 -16.87 -14.63
C ARG A 65 -2.84 -17.66 -15.89
N ASP A 66 -3.63 -17.09 -16.78
CA ASP A 66 -4.00 -17.70 -18.05
C ASP A 66 -2.89 -17.55 -19.10
#